data_AF-A0A7S1DD59-F1
#
_entry.id   AF-A0A7S1DD59-F1
#
_cell.length_a   1.000
_cell.length_b   1.000
_cell.length_c   1.000
_cell.angle_alpha   90.00
_cell.angle_beta   90.00
_cell.angle_gamma   90.00
#
_symmetry.space_group_name_H-M   'P 1'
#
loop_
_entity.id
_entity.type
_entity.pdbx_description
1 polymer ?
#
loop_
_entity_poly.entity_id
_entity_poly.type
_entity_poly.pdbx_seq_one_letter_code
_entity_poly.pdbx_strand_id
1 'polypeptide(L)'
;ERVSGSSLGCGMEYSIGHCPPPTEAPTLAPATGQFTCGNSRKTPVQVTVSPANAADDLVLELLDQDDSVIVYRDNFRNNREKTINRCLNLRNDCYTVILTDSGCDGFNGDGFVSVVVGGVEEMRVSGRDLGCEMGFEFGESC
;
A
#
# COMPACT_ATOMS: atom_id res chain seq x y z
N GLU A 1 43.49 10.80 14.60
CA GLU A 1 42.13 10.25 14.69
C GLU A 1 41.11 11.35 14.46
N ARG A 2 40.05 11.04 13.70
CA ARG A 2 38.76 11.76 13.54
C ARG A 2 38.72 13.20 12.96
N VAL A 3 38.44 13.21 11.65
CA VAL A 3 37.48 14.05 10.86
C VAL A 3 36.57 14.94 11.73
N SER A 4 36.70 16.27 11.72
CA SER A 4 36.19 17.28 10.76
C SER A 4 34.66 17.46 10.76
N GLY A 5 34.22 18.69 11.01
CA GLY A 5 33.01 19.26 10.39
C GLY A 5 31.82 19.55 11.32
N SER A 6 31.76 20.79 11.80
CA SER A 6 30.65 21.43 12.52
C SER A 6 29.37 21.59 11.67
N SER A 7 28.19 21.58 12.30
CA SER A 7 27.21 22.69 12.25
C SER A 7 25.89 22.33 12.95
N LEU A 8 25.47 23.22 13.84
CA LEU A 8 24.19 23.28 14.54
C LEU A 8 23.06 23.77 13.62
N GLY A 9 21.82 23.38 13.93
CA GLY A 9 20.66 24.28 13.89
C GLY A 9 19.71 24.14 12.71
N CYS A 10 18.49 23.65 12.97
CA CYS A 10 17.29 24.22 12.35
C CYS A 10 16.79 25.31 13.29
N GLY A 11 17.26 26.53 13.07
CA GLY A 11 16.75 27.73 13.74
C GLY A 11 15.35 28.08 13.22
N MET A 12 14.47 28.47 14.14
CA MET A 12 13.23 29.13 13.79
C MET A 12 13.53 30.53 13.28
N GLU A 13 13.30 30.80 12.01
CA GLU A 13 13.01 32.15 11.51
C GLU A 13 12.13 32.06 10.26
N TYR A 14 11.11 32.91 10.23
CA TYR A 14 10.08 33.00 9.21
C TYR A 14 10.69 33.28 7.82
N SER A 15 10.54 32.34 6.89
CA SER A 15 10.46 32.60 5.45
C SER A 15 9.92 31.35 4.75
N ILE A 16 8.98 31.58 3.83
CA ILE A 16 8.23 30.57 3.09
C ILE A 16 9.20 29.82 2.18
N GLY A 17 9.74 28.70 2.66
CA GLY A 17 10.72 27.89 1.94
C GLY A 17 10.29 26.45 1.95
N HIS A 18 9.68 26.02 0.84
CA HIS A 18 9.33 24.63 0.55
C HIS A 18 10.50 23.71 0.87
N CYS A 19 10.33 22.84 1.86
CA CYS A 19 11.11 21.62 1.97
C CYS A 19 10.45 20.63 1.00
N PRO A 20 11.05 20.26 -0.15
CA PRO A 20 10.49 19.15 -0.91
C PRO A 20 10.56 17.90 -0.01
N PRO A 21 9.47 17.11 0.10
CA PRO A 21 9.58 15.83 0.77
C PRO A 21 10.68 15.00 0.07
N PRO A 22 11.39 14.12 0.79
CA PRO A 22 12.33 13.20 0.17
C PRO A 22 11.59 12.47 -0.95
N THR A 23 11.96 12.74 -2.20
CA THR A 23 11.51 11.96 -3.35
C THR A 23 12.27 10.65 -3.27
N GLU A 24 11.75 9.69 -2.51
CA GLU A 24 12.23 8.33 -2.57
C GLU A 24 12.04 7.86 -4.01
N ALA A 25 13.17 7.53 -4.67
CA ALA A 25 13.11 6.88 -5.97
C ALA A 25 12.34 5.57 -5.80
N PRO A 26 11.50 5.16 -6.78
CA PRO A 26 10.79 3.90 -6.70
C PRO A 26 11.80 2.77 -6.53
N THR A 27 11.73 2.09 -5.38
CA THR A 27 12.52 0.88 -5.13
C THR A 27 11.99 -0.17 -6.08
N LEU A 28 12.81 -0.65 -7.02
CA LEU A 28 12.44 -1.75 -7.91
C LEU A 28 12.14 -2.98 -7.05
N ALA A 29 10.86 -3.28 -6.91
CA ALA A 29 10.37 -4.41 -6.15
C ALA A 29 10.88 -5.75 -6.73
N PRO A 30 11.05 -6.78 -5.88
CA PRO A 30 11.31 -8.13 -6.37
C PRO A 30 10.20 -8.57 -7.33
N ALA A 31 10.57 -9.09 -8.49
CA ALA A 31 9.64 -9.61 -9.48
C ALA A 31 8.82 -10.76 -8.89
N THR A 32 7.63 -10.43 -8.39
CA THR A 32 6.61 -11.40 -8.02
C THR A 32 6.13 -12.10 -9.29
N GLY A 33 5.88 -13.41 -9.21
CA GLY A 33 5.51 -14.23 -10.35
C GLY A 33 4.42 -13.55 -11.19
N GLN A 34 4.70 -13.39 -12.49
CA GLN A 34 3.97 -12.48 -13.38
C GLN A 34 2.51 -12.97 -13.58
N PHE A 35 1.60 -12.47 -12.74
CA PHE A 35 0.16 -12.59 -12.99
C PHE A 35 -0.19 -11.76 -14.23
N THR A 36 -0.92 -12.36 -15.16
CA THR A 36 -1.30 -11.72 -16.42
C THR A 36 -2.80 -11.80 -16.62
N CYS A 37 -3.36 -10.77 -17.26
CA CYS A 37 -4.74 -10.78 -17.71
C CYS A 37 -4.80 -11.36 -19.12
N GLY A 38 -5.65 -12.37 -19.34
CA GLY A 38 -5.84 -12.97 -20.67
C GLY A 38 -6.41 -12.01 -21.73
N ASN A 39 -6.87 -10.84 -21.29
CA ASN A 39 -7.44 -9.76 -22.08
C ASN A 39 -6.56 -8.50 -21.99
N SER A 40 -6.12 -7.99 -23.14
CA SER A 40 -5.17 -6.88 -23.28
C SER A 40 -5.67 -5.50 -22.83
N ARG A 41 -6.94 -5.38 -22.43
CA ARG A 41 -7.54 -4.13 -21.95
C ARG A 41 -7.57 -4.01 -20.43
N LYS A 42 -7.19 -5.06 -19.71
CA LYS A 42 -7.16 -5.05 -18.24
C LYS A 42 -5.73 -5.12 -17.74
N THR A 43 -5.45 -4.38 -16.69
CA THR A 43 -4.16 -4.39 -16.01
C THR A 43 -4.19 -5.44 -14.89
N PRO A 44 -3.18 -6.30 -14.79
CA PRO A 44 -3.07 -7.22 -13.66
C PRO A 44 -2.76 -6.45 -12.38
N VAL A 45 -3.53 -6.72 -11.34
CA VAL A 45 -3.37 -6.15 -10.01
C VAL A 45 -3.23 -7.29 -9.02
N GLN A 46 -2.20 -7.23 -8.19
CA GLN A 46 -1.97 -8.17 -7.10
C GLN A 46 -1.96 -7.42 -5.78
N VAL A 47 -2.80 -7.82 -4.84
CA VAL A 47 -2.73 -7.30 -3.46
C VAL A 47 -2.33 -8.45 -2.56
N THR A 48 -1.21 -8.30 -1.87
CA THR A 48 -0.75 -9.28 -0.88
C THR A 48 -0.89 -8.67 0.49
N VAL A 49 -1.54 -9.41 1.40
CA VAL A 49 -1.62 -9.04 2.80
C VAL A 49 -1.02 -10.18 3.61
N SER A 50 -0.07 -9.83 4.48
CA SER A 50 0.67 -10.72 5.34
C SER A 50 0.49 -10.26 6.78
N PRO A 51 -0.56 -10.73 7.48
CA PRO A 51 -0.73 -10.41 8.89
C PRO A 51 0.32 -11.16 9.72
N ALA A 52 1.15 -10.44 10.49
CA ALA A 52 2.14 -11.08 11.36
C ALA A 52 1.47 -11.74 12.56
N ASN A 53 0.50 -11.06 13.17
CA ASN A 53 -0.32 -11.61 14.24
C ASN A 53 -1.69 -10.93 14.34
N ALA A 54 -2.43 -10.87 13.22
CA ALA A 54 -3.78 -10.32 13.26
C ALA A 54 -4.70 -11.25 14.07
N ALA A 55 -5.33 -10.70 15.10
CA ALA A 55 -6.62 -11.22 15.54
C ALA A 55 -7.55 -11.24 14.31
N ASP A 56 -8.66 -12.00 14.31
CA ASP A 56 -9.53 -12.22 13.14
C ASP A 56 -10.32 -10.97 12.66
N ASP A 57 -9.68 -9.81 12.73
CA ASP A 57 -10.18 -8.44 12.78
C ASP A 57 -9.72 -7.62 11.57
N LEU A 58 -8.79 -8.16 10.76
CA LEU A 58 -8.28 -7.51 9.57
C LEU A 58 -9.14 -7.84 8.34
N VAL A 59 -9.67 -6.80 7.70
CA VAL A 59 -10.54 -6.87 6.53
C VAL A 59 -9.93 -6.07 5.39
N LEU A 60 -9.78 -6.69 4.21
CA LEU A 60 -9.42 -5.99 2.98
C LEU A 60 -10.69 -5.79 2.15
N GLU A 61 -10.90 -4.57 1.70
CA GLU A 61 -11.88 -4.22 0.68
C GLU A 61 -11.17 -3.58 -0.51
N LEU A 62 -11.56 -3.96 -1.71
CA LEU A 62 -11.17 -3.31 -2.96
C LEU A 62 -12.45 -2.73 -3.57
N LEU A 63 -12.50 -1.41 -3.67
CA LEU A 63 -13.64 -0.66 -4.16
C LEU A 63 -13.36 -0.12 -5.57
N ASP A 64 -14.41 0.18 -6.31
CA ASP A 64 -14.33 0.92 -7.58
C ASP A 64 -14.25 2.44 -7.36
N GLN A 65 -14.23 3.19 -8.46
CA GLN A 65 -13.99 4.64 -8.51
C GLN A 65 -14.95 5.47 -7.64
N ASP A 66 -16.16 4.97 -7.39
CA ASP A 66 -17.18 5.69 -6.63
C ASP A 66 -17.21 5.24 -5.15
N ASP A 67 -16.25 4.41 -4.72
CA ASP A 67 -16.23 3.69 -3.43
C ASP A 67 -17.54 2.92 -3.14
N SER A 68 -18.31 2.64 -4.20
CA SER A 68 -19.71 2.22 -4.09
C SER A 68 -19.89 0.73 -4.34
N VAL A 69 -18.96 0.13 -5.10
CA VAL A 69 -18.98 -1.30 -5.42
C VAL A 69 -17.76 -1.99 -4.84
N ILE A 70 -18.02 -2.97 -3.97
CA ILE A 70 -16.99 -3.89 -3.49
C ILE A 70 -16.64 -4.88 -4.62
N VAL A 71 -15.50 -4.67 -5.25
CA VAL A 71 -14.92 -5.55 -6.27
C VAL A 71 -14.26 -6.78 -5.62
N TYR A 72 -13.77 -6.62 -4.40
CA TYR A 72 -13.30 -7.71 -3.57
C TYR A 72 -13.42 -7.38 -2.09
N ARG A 73 -13.77 -8.38 -1.29
CA ARG A 73 -13.68 -8.30 0.17
C ARG A 73 -13.19 -9.62 0.72
N ASP A 74 -12.35 -9.54 1.74
CA ASP A 74 -11.92 -10.71 2.48
C ASP A 74 -11.52 -10.39 3.91
N ASN A 75 -11.65 -11.38 4.77
CA ASN A 75 -11.23 -11.29 6.16
C ASN A 75 -9.99 -12.16 6.34
N PHE A 76 -8.93 -11.59 6.89
CA PHE A 76 -7.66 -12.26 7.08
C PHE A 76 -7.63 -12.89 8.46
N ARG A 77 -7.76 -14.21 8.46
CA ARG A 77 -7.78 -15.03 9.67
C ARG A 77 -6.54 -15.91 9.77
N ASN A 78 -6.08 -16.16 10.99
CA ASN A 78 -5.02 -17.12 11.32
C ASN A 78 -3.59 -16.77 10.85
N ASN A 79 -3.21 -15.50 10.75
CA ASN A 79 -1.82 -15.09 10.47
C ASN A 79 -1.25 -15.67 9.16
N ARG A 80 -2.11 -15.87 8.15
CA ARG A 80 -1.68 -16.40 6.85
C ARG A 80 -1.60 -15.28 5.84
N GLU A 81 -0.45 -15.20 5.19
CA GLU A 81 -0.29 -14.41 4.00
C GLU A 81 -1.25 -14.89 2.91
N LYS A 82 -1.89 -13.94 2.22
CA LYS A 82 -2.70 -14.23 1.06
C LYS A 82 -2.51 -13.15 0.01
N THR A 83 -2.34 -13.63 -1.22
CA THR A 83 -2.29 -12.79 -2.42
C THR A 83 -3.59 -12.93 -3.18
N ILE A 84 -4.16 -11.80 -3.57
CA ILE A 84 -5.34 -11.71 -4.41
C ILE A 84 -4.96 -11.13 -5.76
N ASN A 85 -5.41 -11.78 -6.83
CA ASN A 85 -5.11 -11.37 -8.20
C ASN A 85 -6.39 -10.90 -8.87
N ARG A 86 -6.38 -9.70 -9.47
CA ARG A 86 -7.53 -9.09 -10.15
C ARG A 86 -7.11 -8.47 -11.46
N CYS A 87 -7.99 -8.55 -12.45
CA CYS A 87 -7.84 -7.85 -13.72
C CYS A 87 -8.80 -6.66 -13.70
N LEU A 88 -8.24 -5.45 -13.61
CA LEU A 88 -8.97 -4.19 -13.45
C LEU A 88 -8.76 -3.28 -14.67
N ASN A 89 -9.70 -2.36 -14.91
CA ASN A 89 -9.61 -1.40 -16.02
C ASN A 89 -9.06 -0.05 -15.55
N LEU A 90 -7.77 -0.01 -15.24
CA LEU A 90 -7.13 1.17 -14.63
C LEU A 90 -7.03 2.39 -15.54
N ARG A 91 -7.29 2.23 -16.85
CA ARG A 91 -7.25 3.34 -17.83
C ARG A 91 -8.38 4.34 -17.65
N ASN A 92 -9.53 3.86 -17.18
CA ASN A 92 -10.75 4.66 -17.08
C ASN A 92 -11.31 4.72 -15.66
N ASP A 93 -10.86 3.84 -14.77
CA ASP A 93 -11.43 3.71 -13.43
C ASP A 93 -10.31 3.85 -12.39
N CYS A 94 -10.66 4.47 -11.27
CA CYS A 94 -9.90 4.44 -10.01
C CYS A 94 -10.36 3.27 -9.14
N TYR A 95 -9.48 2.80 -8.28
CA TYR A 95 -9.80 1.76 -7.32
C TYR A 95 -9.17 2.09 -5.97
N THR A 96 -9.92 1.83 -4.91
CA THR A 96 -9.46 2.06 -3.54
C THR A 96 -9.24 0.71 -2.85
N VAL A 97 -8.04 0.46 -2.34
CA VAL A 97 -7.79 -0.59 -1.35
C VAL A 97 -8.01 0.01 0.02
N ILE A 98 -8.99 -0.52 0.75
CA ILE A 98 -9.21 -0.23 2.17
C ILE A 98 -8.81 -1.46 2.97
N LEU A 99 -8.02 -1.23 4.01
CA LEU A 99 -7.69 -2.24 4.99
C LEU A 99 -8.18 -1.75 6.35
N THR A 100 -9.16 -2.44 6.91
CA THR A 100 -9.75 -2.14 8.20
C THR A 100 -9.28 -3.15 9.22
N ASP A 101 -8.87 -2.67 10.38
CA ASP A 101 -8.52 -3.47 11.55
C ASP A 101 -9.39 -3.04 12.73
N SER A 102 -10.31 -3.91 13.15
CA SER A 102 -11.18 -3.57 14.29
C SER A 102 -10.45 -3.52 15.63
N GLY A 103 -9.26 -4.12 15.73
CA GLY A 103 -8.40 -4.07 16.91
C GLY A 103 -7.63 -2.75 17.03
N CYS A 104 -7.46 -2.04 15.91
CA CYS A 104 -6.63 -0.84 15.77
C CYS A 104 -5.19 -1.06 16.28
N ASP A 105 -4.68 -2.28 16.17
CA ASP A 105 -3.34 -2.71 16.57
C ASP A 105 -2.47 -3.07 15.35
N GLY A 106 -2.98 -2.79 14.15
CA GLY A 106 -2.29 -2.90 12.88
C GLY A 106 -2.04 -4.34 12.48
N PHE A 107 -0.83 -4.63 11.99
CA PHE A 107 -0.47 -6.01 11.63
C PHE A 107 0.07 -6.85 12.81
N ASN A 108 0.20 -6.26 14.01
CA ASN A 108 0.77 -6.89 15.20
C ASN A 108 2.15 -7.56 14.96
N GLY A 109 3.06 -6.85 14.28
CA GLY A 109 4.43 -7.35 14.04
C GLY A 109 5.02 -6.82 12.74
N ASP A 110 5.75 -7.68 12.04
CA ASP A 110 6.43 -7.37 10.78
C ASP A 110 5.53 -7.61 9.55
N GLY A 111 4.20 -7.54 9.76
CA GLY A 111 3.23 -7.78 8.71
C GLY A 111 3.15 -6.61 7.73
N PHE A 112 2.53 -6.86 6.58
CA PHE A 112 2.45 -5.87 5.51
C PHE A 112 1.23 -6.04 4.62
N VAL A 113 0.88 -4.96 3.93
CA VAL A 113 0.09 -4.98 2.69
C VAL A 113 0.96 -4.45 1.56
N SER A 114 0.86 -5.06 0.39
CA SER A 114 1.51 -4.59 -0.84
C SER A 114 0.56 -4.66 -2.02
N VAL A 115 0.53 -3.61 -2.83
CA VAL A 115 -0.24 -3.52 -4.08
C VAL A 115 0.73 -3.45 -5.25
N VAL A 116 0.60 -4.40 -6.18
CA VAL A 116 1.39 -4.48 -7.41
C VAL A 116 0.45 -4.30 -8.60
N VAL A 117 0.74 -3.32 -9.46
CA VAL A 117 -0.04 -2.97 -10.65
C VAL A 117 0.83 -3.16 -11.88
N GLY A 118 0.39 -3.97 -12.84
CA GLY A 118 1.15 -4.21 -14.08
C GLY A 118 2.52 -4.85 -13.86
N GLY A 119 2.77 -5.43 -12.67
CA GLY A 119 4.08 -5.95 -12.26
C GLY A 119 4.99 -4.94 -11.54
N VAL A 120 4.51 -3.72 -11.26
CA VAL A 120 5.23 -2.69 -10.49
C VAL A 120 4.57 -2.56 -9.12
N GLU A 121 5.35 -2.56 -8.03
CA GLU A 121 4.83 -2.29 -6.69
C GLU A 121 4.49 -0.80 -6.58
N GLU A 122 3.20 -0.49 -6.45
CA GLU A 122 2.68 0.87 -6.31
C GLU A 122 2.64 1.28 -4.84
N MET A 123 2.40 0.32 -3.94
CA MET A 123 2.31 0.55 -2.52
C MET A 123 2.82 -0.65 -1.74
N ARG A 124 3.57 -0.35 -0.67
CA ARG A 124 3.87 -1.29 0.39
C ARG A 124 3.81 -0.57 1.72
N VAL A 125 2.92 -1.04 2.59
CA VAL A 125 2.83 -0.55 3.96
C VAL A 125 3.13 -1.71 4.89
N SER A 126 4.10 -1.51 5.77
CA SER A 126 4.51 -2.46 6.80
C SER A 126 4.61 -1.76 8.14
N GLY A 127 4.37 -2.48 9.21
CA GLY A 127 4.59 -1.97 10.56
C GLY A 127 3.48 -2.35 11.52
N ARG A 128 3.62 -1.83 12.74
CA ARG A 128 2.76 -2.17 13.87
C ARG A 128 1.54 -1.28 14.00
N ASP A 129 1.47 -0.18 13.27
CA ASP A 129 0.45 0.84 13.50
C ASP A 129 -0.08 1.34 12.16
N LEU A 130 -1.18 0.74 11.72
CA LEU A 130 -1.96 1.20 10.57
C LEU A 130 -3.10 2.13 11.00
N GLY A 131 -3.29 2.30 12.31
CA GLY A 131 -4.57 2.71 12.87
C GLY A 131 -5.65 1.65 12.65
N CYS A 132 -6.91 2.04 12.83
CA CYS A 132 -8.06 1.16 12.62
C CYS A 132 -8.40 0.97 11.13
N GLU A 133 -7.88 1.84 10.26
CA GLU A 133 -8.22 1.86 8.85
C GLU A 133 -7.11 2.56 8.06
N MET A 134 -6.75 1.99 6.92
CA MET A 134 -5.91 2.63 5.92
C MET A 134 -6.54 2.49 4.54
N GLY A 135 -6.41 3.54 3.72
CA GLY A 135 -6.88 3.58 2.34
C GLY A 135 -5.74 3.91 1.38
N PHE A 136 -5.74 3.29 0.21
CA PHE A 136 -4.83 3.60 -0.89
C PHE A 136 -5.58 3.54 -2.22
N GLU A 137 -5.59 4.64 -2.95
CA GLU A 137 -6.20 4.75 -4.27
C GLU A 137 -5.15 4.53 -5.38
N PHE A 138 -5.53 3.85 -6.45
CA PHE A 138 -4.69 3.64 -7.63
C PHE A 138 -5.50 3.55 -8.93
N GLY A 139 -4.88 4.01 -10.02
CA GLY A 139 -5.46 4.08 -11.36
C GLY A 139 -4.73 5.15 -12.18
N GLU A 140 -4.90 5.16 -13.51
CA GLU A 140 -4.28 6.19 -14.36
C GLU A 140 -5.10 7.49 -14.42
N SER A 141 -6.32 7.47 -13.87
CA SER A 141 -7.31 8.56 -13.94
C SER A 141 -7.69 9.10 -12.55
N CYS A 142 -6.84 8.80 -11.57
CA CYS A 142 -6.81 9.39 -10.24
C CYS A 142 -5.70 10.47 -10.27
#